data_AF-A0AA39JU55-F1
#
_entry.id   AF-A0AA39JU55-F1
#
_cell.length_a   1.000
_cell.length_b   1.000
_cell.length_c   1.000
_cell.angle_alpha   90.00
_cell.angle_beta   90.00
_cell.angle_gamma   90.00
#
_symmetry.space_group_name_H-M   'P 1'
#
loop_
_entity.id
_entity.type
_entity.pdbx_description
1 polymer ?
#
loop_
_entity_poly.entity_id
_entity_poly.type
_entity_poly.pdbx_seq_one_letter_code
_entity_poly.pdbx_strand_id
1 'polypeptide(L)'
;MCVEATVNGTSVQYVLSSTQTVGWMGMGFGNQMSNSPMIIMWSNSDGTITVSQREASGHSMPQVVSNPDRVATLAESASTTSGSETRFAFTVDANGDTSESVIYAFGRTNPGSSSMSANIQQHIDDGTLQLNLAGTLSATSTGSASSPGSTSGTTPSSDSLSIPLQPYQRMIIAHAILCVVGFLFFLPFGSLLARYVRTFTPKWYTGHWISQFAISGPLIVVGFALGVQSVTSSESLHLDDDHKQWGVAIFVLYWVQCALGAFIHWVKPKRSTGRPLQNYFHAVFGLFIIALAFYQVRTGYKTEWPNTTGRGDIAKGADIIWYIWVVAVPLLYLAGLAFLRKQYRQEAAAKGRTNHLQYEFDMSDVQHRYHN
;
A
#
# COMPACT_ATOMS: atom_id res chain seq x y z
N MET A 1 -18.53 -17.39 -9.63
CA MET A 1 -19.66 -17.59 -8.70
C MET A 1 -20.79 -16.68 -9.15
N CYS A 2 -22.05 -17.08 -8.95
CA CYS A 2 -23.21 -16.22 -9.20
C CYS A 2 -23.93 -15.92 -7.87
N VAL A 3 -24.60 -14.77 -7.84
CA VAL A 3 -25.38 -14.30 -6.71
C VAL A 3 -26.73 -13.87 -7.23
N GLU A 4 -27.78 -14.49 -6.69
CA GLU A 4 -29.17 -14.16 -7.00
C GLU A 4 -29.87 -13.69 -5.73
N ALA A 5 -30.80 -12.75 -5.87
CA ALA A 5 -31.64 -12.27 -4.78
C ALA A 5 -33.11 -12.25 -5.18
N THR A 6 -33.97 -12.71 -4.28
CA THR A 6 -35.42 -12.75 -4.44
C THR A 6 -36.07 -12.11 -3.22
N VAL A 7 -36.85 -11.04 -3.43
CA VAL A 7 -37.64 -10.41 -2.38
C VAL A 7 -38.94 -11.19 -2.19
N ASN A 8 -39.21 -11.66 -0.98
CA ASN A 8 -40.41 -12.38 -0.60
C ASN A 8 -41.06 -11.71 0.61
N GLY A 9 -41.89 -10.71 0.35
CA GLY A 9 -42.59 -9.93 1.37
C GLY A 9 -41.61 -9.23 2.31
N THR A 10 -41.48 -9.76 3.53
CA THR A 10 -40.63 -9.19 4.60
C THR A 10 -39.23 -9.78 4.64
N SER A 11 -38.86 -10.66 3.71
CA SER A 11 -37.55 -11.30 3.66
C SER A 11 -36.93 -11.21 2.27
N VAL A 12 -35.60 -11.28 2.20
CA VAL A 12 -34.85 -11.43 0.95
C VAL A 12 -34.10 -12.76 1.01
N GLN A 13 -34.34 -13.62 0.02
CA GLN A 13 -33.59 -14.84 -0.18
C GLN A 13 -32.41 -14.57 -1.11
N TYR A 14 -31.21 -14.95 -0.69
CA TYR A 14 -30.00 -14.91 -1.49
C TYR A 14 -29.57 -16.33 -1.84
N VAL A 15 -29.15 -16.56 -3.08
CA VAL A 15 -28.61 -17.84 -3.56
C VAL A 15 -27.22 -17.60 -4.13
N LEU A 16 -26.22 -18.24 -3.52
CA LEU A 16 -24.84 -18.28 -3.99
C LEU A 16 -24.63 -19.57 -4.77
N SER A 17 -24.21 -19.49 -6.03
CA SER A 17 -24.01 -20.68 -6.86
C SER A 17 -22.64 -20.73 -7.55
N SER A 18 -22.14 -21.96 -7.70
CA SER A 18 -20.88 -22.23 -8.39
C SER A 18 -20.92 -23.58 -9.11
N THR A 19 -20.44 -23.60 -10.35
CA THR A 19 -20.16 -24.83 -11.13
C THR A 19 -18.76 -25.38 -10.87
N GLN A 20 -17.93 -24.66 -10.11
CA GLN A 20 -16.63 -25.12 -9.65
C GLN A 20 -16.75 -25.77 -8.28
N THR A 21 -15.83 -26.69 -7.97
CA THR A 21 -15.71 -27.23 -6.62
C THR A 21 -15.36 -26.12 -5.63
N VAL A 22 -16.24 -25.92 -4.64
CA VAL A 22 -16.08 -24.95 -3.56
C VAL A 22 -16.05 -25.66 -2.22
N GLY A 23 -15.17 -25.21 -1.33
CA GLY A 23 -15.13 -25.61 0.07
C GLY A 23 -16.05 -24.74 0.93
N TRP A 24 -16.15 -23.45 0.59
CA TRP A 24 -17.06 -22.48 1.20
C TRP A 24 -17.38 -21.36 0.20
N MET A 25 -18.54 -20.72 0.34
CA MET A 25 -18.90 -19.48 -0.36
C MET A 25 -19.38 -18.44 0.66
N GLY A 26 -19.13 -17.16 0.37
CA GLY A 26 -19.54 -16.07 1.24
C GLY A 26 -20.09 -14.88 0.47
N MET A 27 -20.99 -14.16 1.11
CA MET A 27 -21.52 -12.87 0.69
C MET A 27 -21.38 -11.89 1.86
N GLY A 28 -20.92 -10.68 1.57
CA GLY A 28 -20.95 -9.56 2.52
C GLY A 28 -21.89 -8.45 2.03
N PHE A 29 -22.59 -7.79 2.95
CA PHE A 29 -23.37 -6.59 2.66
C PHE A 29 -22.45 -5.37 2.66
N GLY A 30 -22.37 -4.66 1.55
CA GLY A 30 -21.46 -3.53 1.33
C GLY A 30 -20.55 -3.71 0.11
N ASN A 31 -19.50 -2.89 0.03
CA ASN A 31 -18.61 -2.80 -1.12
C ASN A 31 -17.15 -3.20 -0.81
N GLN A 32 -16.86 -3.64 0.42
CA GLN A 32 -15.51 -3.97 0.88
C GLN A 32 -15.57 -4.99 2.02
N MET A 33 -14.47 -5.67 2.33
CA MET A 33 -14.45 -6.70 3.37
C MET A 33 -14.53 -6.13 4.79
N SER A 34 -13.84 -5.01 5.05
CA SER A 34 -13.81 -4.34 6.34
C SER A 34 -15.17 -3.72 6.66
N ASN A 35 -15.68 -4.03 7.87
CA ASN A 35 -16.95 -3.58 8.44
C ASN A 35 -18.19 -3.96 7.62
N SER A 36 -18.08 -5.04 6.84
CA SER A 36 -19.21 -5.62 6.14
C SER A 36 -19.72 -6.85 6.89
N PRO A 37 -20.99 -6.87 7.31
CA PRO A 37 -21.63 -8.09 7.79
C PRO A 37 -21.66 -9.13 6.66
N MET A 38 -21.25 -10.35 6.96
CA MET A 38 -21.09 -11.43 5.99
C MET A 38 -21.82 -12.69 6.42
N ILE A 39 -22.32 -13.42 5.43
CA ILE A 39 -22.79 -14.79 5.57
C ILE A 39 -21.81 -15.67 4.81
N ILE A 40 -21.16 -16.60 5.52
CA ILE A 40 -20.24 -17.59 4.95
C ILE A 40 -20.84 -18.97 5.20
N MET A 41 -20.93 -19.78 4.14
CA MET A 41 -21.61 -21.07 4.15
C MET A 41 -20.72 -22.18 3.61
N TRP A 42 -20.84 -23.37 4.18
CA TRP A 42 -20.16 -24.58 3.72
C TRP A 42 -20.92 -25.85 4.12
N SER A 43 -20.68 -26.93 3.39
CA SER A 43 -21.26 -28.24 3.67
C SER A 43 -20.49 -29.00 4.75
N ASN A 44 -21.20 -29.76 5.57
CA ASN A 44 -20.64 -30.61 6.60
C ASN A 44 -20.63 -32.09 6.17
N SER A 45 -19.80 -32.89 6.85
CA SER A 45 -19.67 -34.33 6.55
C SER A 45 -20.95 -35.15 6.76
N ASP A 46 -21.88 -34.64 7.58
CA ASP A 46 -23.20 -35.25 7.85
C ASP A 46 -24.28 -34.81 6.85
N GLY A 47 -23.93 -34.03 5.83
CA GLY A 47 -24.85 -33.51 4.82
C GLY A 47 -25.54 -32.21 5.20
N THR A 48 -25.35 -31.70 6.42
CA THR A 48 -25.88 -30.39 6.83
C THR A 48 -25.06 -29.24 6.23
N ILE A 49 -25.58 -28.01 6.33
CA ILE A 49 -24.90 -26.79 5.89
C ILE A 49 -24.69 -25.90 7.11
N THR A 50 -23.47 -25.43 7.32
CA THR A 50 -23.20 -24.38 8.32
C THR A 50 -23.47 -23.02 7.71
N VAL A 51 -24.26 -22.20 8.40
CA VAL A 51 -24.42 -20.76 8.13
C VAL A 51 -23.65 -20.01 9.20
N SER A 52 -22.62 -19.28 8.78
CA SER A 52 -21.77 -18.51 9.68
C SER A 52 -21.92 -17.02 9.40
N GLN A 53 -22.55 -16.30 10.33
CA GLN A 53 -22.62 -14.84 10.29
C GLN A 53 -21.38 -14.24 10.92
N ARG A 54 -20.62 -13.50 10.13
CA ARG A 54 -19.33 -12.95 10.54
C ARG A 54 -19.17 -11.50 10.10
N GLU A 55 -18.20 -10.83 10.69
CA GLU A 55 -17.76 -9.50 10.27
C GLU A 55 -16.25 -9.43 10.37
N ALA A 56 -15.60 -8.75 9.44
CA ALA A 56 -14.17 -8.47 9.52
C ALA A 56 -13.98 -6.99 9.87
N SER A 57 -13.08 -6.68 10.80
CA SER A 57 -12.64 -5.30 11.03
C SER A 57 -11.72 -4.78 9.91
N GLY A 58 -11.25 -5.67 9.02
CA GLY A 58 -10.21 -5.39 8.02
C GLY A 58 -10.12 -6.48 6.94
N HIS A 59 -8.93 -6.70 6.39
CA HIS A 59 -8.62 -7.80 5.47
C HIS A 59 -8.09 -9.05 6.20
N SER A 60 -8.67 -9.35 7.36
CA SER A 60 -8.34 -10.50 8.18
C SER A 60 -9.51 -11.48 8.22
N MET A 61 -9.27 -12.71 8.68
CA MET A 61 -10.35 -13.71 8.78
C MET A 61 -11.52 -13.14 9.60
N PRO A 62 -12.73 -13.04 9.02
CA PRO A 62 -13.88 -12.48 9.71
C PRO A 62 -14.25 -13.36 10.92
N GLN A 63 -14.76 -12.72 11.97
CA GLN A 63 -15.13 -13.36 13.24
C GLN A 63 -16.64 -13.43 13.40
N VAL A 64 -17.14 -14.44 14.11
CA VAL A 64 -18.58 -14.64 14.32
C VAL A 64 -19.17 -13.46 15.10
N VAL A 65 -20.29 -12.94 14.60
CA VAL A 65 -21.07 -11.90 15.26
C VAL A 65 -22.16 -12.57 16.11
N SER A 66 -22.16 -12.32 17.42
CA SER A 66 -23.09 -12.98 18.35
C SER A 66 -24.53 -12.46 18.27
N ASN A 67 -24.72 -11.22 17.81
CA ASN A 67 -26.03 -10.59 17.70
C ASN A 67 -26.08 -9.69 16.45
N PRO A 68 -26.22 -10.29 15.25
CA PRO A 68 -26.27 -9.52 14.00
C PRO A 68 -27.62 -8.79 13.86
N ASP A 69 -27.59 -7.59 13.26
CA ASP A 69 -28.79 -6.77 13.04
C ASP A 69 -29.83 -7.45 12.13
N ARG A 70 -29.35 -8.21 11.14
CA ARG A 70 -30.16 -9.04 10.24
C ARG A 70 -29.74 -10.50 10.42
N VAL A 71 -30.64 -11.33 10.96
CA VAL A 71 -30.35 -12.76 11.17
C VAL A 71 -30.50 -13.52 9.85
N ALA A 72 -29.47 -14.25 9.48
CA ALA A 72 -29.44 -15.12 8.32
C ALA A 72 -29.95 -16.51 8.69
N THR A 73 -30.97 -16.98 7.99
CA THR A 73 -31.57 -18.31 8.17
C THR A 73 -31.30 -19.16 6.94
N LEU A 74 -30.93 -20.43 7.12
CA LEU A 74 -30.67 -21.36 6.02
C LEU A 74 -31.95 -21.59 5.19
N ALA A 75 -31.85 -21.46 3.87
CA ALA A 75 -32.90 -21.86 2.93
C ALA A 75 -32.57 -23.25 2.36
N GLU A 76 -32.94 -24.30 3.09
CA GLU A 76 -32.58 -25.69 2.76
C GLU A 76 -33.10 -26.11 1.37
N SER A 77 -34.34 -25.76 1.03
CA SER A 77 -34.97 -26.13 -0.24
C SER A 77 -34.32 -25.49 -1.47
N ALA A 78 -33.56 -24.40 -1.28
CA ALA A 78 -32.83 -23.70 -2.35
C ALA A 78 -31.32 -24.02 -2.33
N SER A 79 -30.85 -24.85 -1.39
CA SER A 79 -29.44 -25.20 -1.26
C SER A 79 -29.16 -26.60 -1.84
N THR A 80 -28.02 -26.76 -2.51
CA THR A 80 -27.55 -28.03 -3.07
C THR A 80 -26.07 -28.23 -2.75
N THR A 81 -25.75 -29.30 -2.01
CA THR A 81 -24.37 -29.65 -1.62
C THR A 81 -23.74 -30.72 -2.50
N SER A 82 -24.52 -31.28 -3.43
CA SER A 82 -24.12 -32.35 -4.35
C SER A 82 -24.59 -32.05 -5.78
N GLY A 83 -23.90 -32.62 -6.76
CA GLY A 83 -24.16 -32.39 -8.19
C GLY A 83 -23.10 -31.51 -8.87
N SER A 84 -23.38 -31.09 -10.11
CA SER A 84 -22.48 -30.26 -10.92
C SER A 84 -22.51 -28.77 -10.55
N GLU A 85 -23.46 -28.37 -9.71
CA GLU A 85 -23.63 -26.99 -9.25
C GLU A 85 -23.90 -26.99 -7.74
N THR A 86 -22.98 -26.39 -6.97
CA THR A 86 -23.17 -26.17 -5.53
C THR A 86 -23.95 -24.88 -5.33
N ARG A 87 -25.02 -24.94 -4.53
CA ARG A 87 -25.82 -23.78 -4.15
C ARG A 87 -25.91 -23.66 -2.64
N PHE A 88 -25.63 -22.47 -2.11
CA PHE A 88 -25.91 -22.13 -0.72
C PHE A 88 -26.91 -20.98 -0.70
N ALA A 89 -28.05 -21.21 -0.07
CA ALA A 89 -29.13 -20.25 -0.01
C ALA A 89 -29.47 -19.90 1.43
N PHE A 90 -29.75 -18.63 1.68
CA PHE A 90 -30.16 -18.12 2.98
C PHE A 90 -31.15 -16.98 2.83
N THR A 91 -31.90 -16.70 3.89
CA THR A 91 -32.83 -15.58 3.97
C THR A 91 -32.41 -14.62 5.07
N VAL A 92 -32.59 -13.32 4.84
CA VAL A 92 -32.49 -12.27 5.86
C VAL A 92 -33.72 -11.39 5.80
N ASP A 93 -34.01 -10.67 6.88
CA ASP A 93 -35.09 -9.69 6.89
C ASP A 93 -34.85 -8.60 5.83
N ALA A 94 -35.93 -8.20 5.15
CA ALA A 94 -35.92 -7.09 4.23
C ALA A 94 -35.84 -5.77 5.01
N ASN A 95 -34.96 -4.88 4.57
CA ASN A 95 -34.75 -3.56 5.18
C ASN A 95 -35.40 -2.43 4.36
N GLY A 96 -36.14 -2.77 3.30
CA GLY A 96 -36.79 -1.81 2.40
C GLY A 96 -35.92 -1.34 1.23
N ASP A 97 -34.67 -1.81 1.13
CA ASP A 97 -33.78 -1.43 0.04
C ASP A 97 -34.24 -2.02 -1.31
N THR A 98 -34.17 -1.19 -2.34
CA THR A 98 -34.48 -1.56 -3.73
C THR A 98 -33.22 -1.83 -4.54
N SER A 99 -32.04 -1.52 -3.99
CA SER A 99 -30.72 -1.81 -4.52
C SER A 99 -29.79 -2.16 -3.37
N GLU A 100 -29.06 -3.26 -3.48
CA GLU A 100 -28.19 -3.79 -2.42
C GLU A 100 -26.79 -3.99 -2.98
N SER A 101 -25.80 -3.33 -2.38
CA SER A 101 -24.40 -3.55 -2.74
C SER A 101 -23.87 -4.74 -1.96
N VAL A 102 -23.25 -5.69 -2.65
CA VAL A 102 -22.66 -6.87 -2.00
C VAL A 102 -21.26 -7.15 -2.50
N ILE A 103 -20.47 -7.74 -1.64
CA ILE A 103 -19.24 -8.42 -1.99
C ILE A 103 -19.47 -9.93 -1.94
N TYR A 104 -18.73 -10.68 -2.74
CA TYR A 104 -18.76 -12.13 -2.72
C TYR A 104 -17.36 -12.70 -2.76
N ALA A 105 -17.19 -13.90 -2.19
CA ALA A 105 -15.92 -14.60 -2.20
C ALA A 105 -16.13 -16.11 -2.06
N PHE A 106 -15.20 -16.92 -2.56
CA PHE A 106 -15.23 -18.37 -2.34
C PHE A 106 -13.84 -18.97 -2.18
N GLY A 107 -13.76 -20.08 -1.46
CA GLY A 107 -12.54 -20.87 -1.27
C GLY A 107 -12.76 -22.32 -1.64
N ARG A 108 -11.68 -23.05 -1.98
CA ARG A 108 -11.74 -24.49 -2.32
C ARG A 108 -11.66 -25.42 -1.11
N THR A 109 -11.09 -24.95 -0.01
CA THR A 109 -10.85 -25.77 1.18
C THR A 109 -12.04 -25.66 2.12
N ASN A 110 -12.75 -26.77 2.32
CA ASN A 110 -13.81 -26.83 3.31
C ASN A 110 -13.23 -26.69 4.73
N PRO A 111 -13.88 -25.94 5.65
CA PRO A 111 -13.38 -25.78 7.03
C PRO A 111 -13.29 -27.08 7.84
N GLY A 112 -13.96 -28.15 7.42
CA GLY A 112 -13.90 -29.47 8.05
C GLY A 112 -14.61 -29.57 9.40
N SER A 113 -15.41 -28.56 9.77
CA SER A 113 -16.13 -28.49 11.04
C SER A 113 -17.48 -27.80 10.85
N SER A 114 -18.50 -28.27 11.55
CA SER A 114 -19.83 -27.63 11.57
C SER A 114 -19.90 -26.37 12.43
N SER A 115 -18.83 -26.05 13.17
CA SER A 115 -18.77 -24.86 14.02
C SER A 115 -18.84 -23.56 13.21
N MET A 116 -19.76 -22.67 13.56
CA MET A 116 -19.85 -21.34 12.96
C MET A 116 -18.55 -20.54 13.07
N SER A 117 -17.70 -20.80 14.08
CA SER A 117 -16.42 -20.12 14.28
C SER A 117 -15.21 -20.85 13.68
N ALA A 118 -15.42 -21.90 12.88
CA ALA A 118 -14.33 -22.66 12.27
C ALA A 118 -13.37 -21.75 11.47
N ASN A 119 -12.07 -22.02 11.57
CA ASN A 119 -11.08 -21.29 10.77
C ASN A 119 -11.32 -21.56 9.28
N ILE A 120 -11.37 -20.50 8.50
CA ILE A 120 -11.53 -20.58 7.04
C ILE A 120 -10.24 -20.12 6.36
N GLN A 121 -9.87 -20.81 5.28
CA GLN A 121 -8.78 -20.36 4.43
C GLN A 121 -9.23 -19.13 3.63
N GLN A 122 -8.30 -18.26 3.28
CA GLN A 122 -8.56 -17.11 2.41
C GLN A 122 -9.22 -17.56 1.10
N HIS A 123 -10.13 -16.73 0.58
CA HIS A 123 -10.77 -16.98 -0.71
C HIS A 123 -9.71 -17.02 -1.82
N ILE A 124 -10.05 -17.74 -2.89
CA ILE A 124 -9.22 -17.81 -4.11
C ILE A 124 -9.70 -16.85 -5.20
N ASP A 125 -10.90 -16.31 -5.04
CA ASP A 125 -11.53 -15.35 -5.95
C ASP A 125 -12.64 -14.62 -5.19
N ASP A 126 -12.84 -13.36 -5.54
CA ASP A 126 -13.74 -12.42 -4.89
C ASP A 126 -14.19 -11.33 -5.87
N GLY A 127 -15.20 -10.57 -5.48
CA GLY A 127 -15.64 -9.44 -6.26
C GLY A 127 -16.77 -8.65 -5.61
N THR A 128 -17.20 -7.60 -6.29
CA THR A 128 -18.31 -6.74 -5.88
C THR A 128 -19.39 -6.76 -6.95
N LEU A 129 -20.64 -6.61 -6.52
CA LEU A 129 -21.78 -6.47 -7.42
C LEU A 129 -22.91 -5.67 -6.75
N GLN A 130 -23.81 -5.12 -7.55
CA GLN A 130 -25.01 -4.45 -7.06
C GLN A 130 -26.24 -5.23 -7.51
N LEU A 131 -27.08 -5.62 -6.54
CA LEU A 131 -28.31 -6.36 -6.76
C LEU A 131 -29.47 -5.40 -6.87
N ASN A 132 -30.30 -5.57 -7.91
CA ASN A 132 -31.56 -4.86 -8.03
C ASN A 132 -32.67 -5.66 -7.33
N LEU A 133 -33.18 -5.14 -6.22
CA LEU A 133 -34.23 -5.75 -5.42
C LEU A 133 -35.64 -5.21 -5.77
N ALA A 134 -35.75 -4.25 -6.69
CA ALA A 134 -37.04 -3.72 -7.17
C ALA A 134 -37.70 -4.59 -8.25
N GLY A 135 -36.99 -5.59 -8.77
CA GLY A 135 -37.49 -6.44 -9.85
C GLY A 135 -38.66 -7.31 -9.43
N THR A 136 -39.73 -7.34 -10.23
CA THR A 136 -40.78 -8.34 -10.08
C THR A 136 -40.36 -9.62 -10.80
N LEU A 137 -40.34 -10.76 -10.09
CA LEU A 137 -40.08 -12.06 -10.69
C LEU A 137 -41.17 -12.39 -11.71
N SER A 138 -40.87 -12.23 -13.00
CA SER A 138 -41.70 -12.82 -14.05
C SER A 138 -41.37 -14.30 -14.13
N ALA A 139 -42.37 -15.14 -13.88
CA ALA A 139 -42.28 -16.59 -13.87
C ALA A 139 -42.06 -17.14 -15.30
N THR A 140 -40.96 -16.81 -15.97
CA THR A 140 -40.35 -17.51 -17.11
C THR A 140 -38.99 -16.87 -17.41
N SER A 141 -37.92 -17.38 -16.80
CA SER A 141 -36.58 -17.19 -17.38
C SER A 141 -35.66 -18.32 -16.93
N THR A 142 -35.67 -19.40 -17.71
CA THR A 142 -34.52 -20.29 -17.87
C THR A 142 -33.28 -19.46 -18.14
N GLY A 143 -32.22 -19.73 -17.38
CA GLY A 143 -30.95 -19.02 -17.44
C GLY A 143 -30.43 -18.86 -18.86
N SER A 144 -30.02 -17.63 -19.16
CA SER A 144 -29.17 -17.33 -20.31
C SER A 144 -28.24 -16.23 -19.87
N ALA A 145 -27.02 -16.64 -19.50
CA ALA A 145 -25.89 -15.73 -19.44
C ALA A 145 -25.64 -15.21 -20.86
N SER A 146 -26.01 -13.96 -21.12
CA SER A 146 -25.61 -13.26 -22.34
C SER A 146 -24.17 -12.77 -22.18
N SER A 147 -23.26 -13.36 -22.96
CA SER A 147 -21.97 -12.73 -23.27
C SER A 147 -22.20 -11.33 -23.87
N PRO A 148 -21.28 -10.37 -23.65
CA PRO A 148 -21.47 -9.02 -24.16
C PRO A 148 -21.36 -9.02 -25.69
N GLY A 149 -22.52 -8.94 -26.35
CA GLY A 149 -22.63 -8.64 -27.77
C GLY A 149 -22.23 -7.20 -28.04
N SER A 150 -21.28 -7.04 -28.95
CA SER A 150 -20.82 -5.75 -29.44
C SER A 150 -21.90 -5.09 -30.29
N THR A 151 -22.53 -4.02 -29.78
CA THR A 151 -23.44 -3.19 -30.56
C THR A 151 -22.97 -1.74 -30.50
N SER A 152 -22.46 -1.26 -31.63
CA SER A 152 -22.15 0.14 -31.89
C SER A 152 -23.44 0.98 -31.85
N GLY A 153 -23.49 1.95 -30.95
CA GLY A 153 -24.61 2.88 -30.82
C GLY A 153 -24.29 3.99 -29.81
N THR A 154 -23.83 5.11 -30.34
CA THR A 154 -23.83 6.49 -29.82
C THR A 154 -23.74 6.69 -28.30
N THR A 155 -22.54 7.10 -27.88
CA THR A 155 -22.16 7.63 -26.56
C THR A 155 -23.15 8.64 -25.98
N PRO A 156 -23.77 8.35 -24.82
CA PRO A 156 -24.02 9.35 -23.80
C PRO A 156 -22.74 9.50 -22.97
N SER A 157 -22.31 10.74 -22.80
CA SER A 157 -21.22 11.15 -21.92
C SER A 157 -21.34 10.49 -20.54
N SER A 158 -20.29 9.77 -20.16
CA SER A 158 -20.07 9.19 -18.84
C SER A 158 -19.95 10.30 -17.80
N ASP A 159 -21.07 10.71 -17.22
CA ASP A 159 -21.07 11.35 -15.90
C ASP A 159 -20.75 10.26 -14.88
N SER A 160 -19.47 10.21 -14.51
CA SER A 160 -18.97 9.36 -13.43
C SER A 160 -19.71 9.70 -12.13
N LEU A 161 -20.49 8.77 -11.62
CA LEU A 161 -20.94 8.76 -10.22
C LEU A 161 -19.70 8.87 -9.31
N SER A 162 -19.41 10.08 -8.82
CA SER A 162 -18.24 10.36 -8.00
C SER A 162 -18.49 9.93 -6.56
N ILE A 163 -18.21 8.66 -6.27
CA ILE A 163 -18.30 8.12 -4.90
C ILE A 163 -17.33 8.92 -3.99
N PRO A 164 -17.84 9.66 -3.00
CA PRO A 164 -17.01 10.51 -2.15
C PRO A 164 -15.98 9.68 -1.37
N LEU A 165 -14.79 10.25 -1.17
CA LEU A 165 -13.72 9.62 -0.40
C LEU A 165 -14.08 9.56 1.08
N GLN A 166 -13.95 8.37 1.69
CA GLN A 166 -14.05 8.17 3.13
C GLN A 166 -12.89 8.86 3.88
N PRO A 167 -13.04 9.19 5.18
CA PRO A 167 -12.01 9.90 5.94
C PRO A 167 -10.63 9.22 5.91
N TYR A 168 -10.53 7.91 6.16
CA TYR A 168 -9.25 7.20 6.11
C TYR A 168 -8.67 7.13 4.69
N GLN A 169 -9.51 7.04 3.64
CA GLN A 169 -9.06 7.08 2.25
C GLN A 169 -8.41 8.42 1.90
N ARG A 170 -8.93 9.54 2.45
CA ARG A 170 -8.29 10.86 2.33
C ARG A 170 -6.93 10.89 3.04
N MET A 171 -6.80 10.21 4.17
CA MET A 171 -5.51 10.06 4.87
C MET A 171 -4.51 9.23 4.05
N ILE A 172 -4.95 8.14 3.40
CA ILE A 172 -4.12 7.34 2.49
C ILE A 172 -3.61 8.19 1.31
N ILE A 173 -4.49 8.98 0.69
CA ILE A 173 -4.10 9.88 -0.40
C ILE A 173 -3.08 10.91 0.09
N ALA A 174 -3.32 11.53 1.26
CA ALA A 174 -2.40 12.51 1.83
C ALA A 174 -1.05 11.87 2.20
N HIS A 175 -1.04 10.67 2.78
CA HIS A 175 0.15 9.85 3.02
C HIS A 175 0.93 9.65 1.71
N ALA A 176 0.26 9.17 0.65
CA ALA A 176 0.88 8.89 -0.63
C ALA A 176 1.52 10.15 -1.24
N ILE A 177 0.81 11.29 -1.24
CA ILE A 177 1.33 12.55 -1.77
C ILE A 177 2.57 12.99 -0.99
N LEU A 178 2.49 13.04 0.34
CA LEU A 178 3.60 13.51 1.18
C LEU A 178 4.81 12.59 1.08
N CYS A 179 4.60 11.27 1.08
CA CYS A 179 5.67 10.29 0.94
C CYS A 179 6.30 10.34 -0.46
N VAL A 180 5.55 10.50 -1.55
CA VAL A 180 6.12 10.67 -2.90
C VAL A 180 6.95 11.97 -2.98
N VAL A 181 6.43 13.08 -2.47
CA VAL A 181 7.16 14.36 -2.50
C VAL A 181 8.42 14.28 -1.62
N GLY A 182 8.34 13.70 -0.43
CA GLY A 182 9.50 13.50 0.44
C GLY A 182 10.51 12.54 -0.16
N PHE A 183 10.12 11.27 -0.31
CA PHE A 183 11.02 10.17 -0.68
C PHE A 183 11.43 10.14 -2.16
N LEU A 184 10.54 10.46 -3.10
CA LEU A 184 10.82 10.34 -4.54
C LEU A 184 11.21 11.66 -5.18
N PHE A 185 10.91 12.80 -4.57
CA PHE A 185 11.35 14.10 -5.09
C PHE A 185 12.52 14.68 -4.29
N PHE A 186 12.32 15.02 -3.01
CA PHE A 186 13.35 15.74 -2.26
C PHE A 186 14.58 14.91 -1.87
N LEU A 187 14.45 13.61 -1.55
CA LEU A 187 15.65 12.79 -1.27
C LEU A 187 16.54 12.61 -2.51
N PRO A 188 16.02 12.24 -3.70
CA PRO A 188 16.82 12.17 -4.92
C PRO A 188 17.36 13.54 -5.33
N PHE A 189 16.54 14.59 -5.26
CA PHE A 189 16.98 15.96 -5.56
C PHE A 189 18.15 16.37 -4.67
N GLY A 190 18.06 16.21 -3.35
CA GLY A 190 19.14 16.54 -2.42
C GLY A 190 20.41 15.72 -2.68
N SER A 191 20.26 14.46 -3.10
CA SER A 191 21.38 13.58 -3.47
C SER A 191 22.08 14.06 -4.74
N LEU A 192 21.32 14.41 -5.78
CA LEU A 192 21.82 14.98 -7.03
C LEU A 192 22.44 16.37 -6.80
N LEU A 193 21.82 17.22 -6.00
CA LEU A 193 22.35 18.52 -5.61
C LEU A 193 23.76 18.36 -5.00
N ALA A 194 23.92 17.46 -4.03
CA ALA A 194 25.22 17.17 -3.45
C ALA A 194 26.22 16.56 -4.44
N ARG A 195 25.74 15.81 -5.44
CA ARG A 195 26.60 15.21 -6.48
C ARG A 195 27.14 16.24 -7.45
N TYR A 196 26.28 17.13 -7.97
CA TYR A 196 26.64 18.10 -8.99
C TYR A 196 27.29 19.36 -8.40
N VAL A 197 26.78 19.87 -7.29
CA VAL A 197 27.16 21.22 -6.78
C VAL A 197 28.44 21.17 -5.93
N ARG A 198 28.77 20.03 -5.33
CA ARG A 198 29.94 19.86 -4.45
C ARG A 198 31.26 20.28 -5.09
N THR A 199 31.40 20.08 -6.39
CA THR A 199 32.61 20.41 -7.16
C THR A 199 32.80 21.92 -7.38
N PHE A 200 31.74 22.71 -7.20
CA PHE A 200 31.71 24.12 -7.60
C PHE A 200 31.54 25.09 -6.42
N THR A 201 30.88 24.70 -5.33
CA THR A 201 30.67 25.60 -4.19
C THR A 201 30.50 24.85 -2.87
N PRO A 202 31.07 25.35 -1.75
CA PRO A 202 30.89 24.74 -0.42
C PRO A 202 29.43 24.78 0.08
N LYS A 203 28.58 25.64 -0.51
CA LYS A 203 27.15 25.73 -0.19
C LYS A 203 26.36 24.45 -0.52
N TRP A 204 26.97 23.50 -1.24
CA TRP A 204 26.36 22.19 -1.55
C TRP A 204 25.85 21.49 -0.28
N TYR A 205 26.58 21.59 0.83
CA TYR A 205 26.20 20.93 2.08
C TYR A 205 24.93 21.55 2.65
N THR A 206 24.84 22.89 2.67
CA THR A 206 23.67 23.63 3.12
C THR A 206 22.42 23.23 2.33
N GLY A 207 22.51 23.23 1.00
CA GLY A 207 21.39 22.80 0.17
C GLY A 207 21.02 21.32 0.39
N HIS A 208 22.02 20.46 0.55
CA HIS A 208 21.80 19.04 0.79
C HIS A 208 21.05 18.78 2.09
N TRP A 209 21.53 19.29 3.24
CA TRP A 209 20.87 19.01 4.51
C TRP A 209 19.50 19.70 4.61
N ILE A 210 19.31 20.87 4.00
CA ILE A 210 17.98 21.52 3.93
C ILE A 210 17.00 20.63 3.18
N SER A 211 17.37 20.13 1.99
CA SER A 211 16.52 19.23 1.22
C SER A 211 16.23 17.93 2.00
N GLN A 212 17.28 17.28 2.52
CA GLN A 212 17.19 15.95 3.12
C GLN A 212 16.52 15.93 4.49
N PHE A 213 16.70 16.98 5.30
CA PHE A 213 16.22 17.01 6.69
C PHE A 213 15.14 18.08 6.89
N ALA A 214 15.44 19.34 6.58
CA ALA A 214 14.53 20.44 6.90
C ALA A 214 13.22 20.40 6.09
N ILE A 215 13.27 19.92 4.84
CA ILE A 215 12.09 19.79 3.97
C ILE A 215 11.56 18.35 3.97
N SER A 216 12.41 17.37 3.64
CA SER A 216 11.94 15.97 3.55
C SER A 216 11.50 15.41 4.90
N GLY A 217 12.15 15.81 6.00
CA GLY A 217 11.85 15.29 7.34
C GLY A 217 10.39 15.51 7.75
N PRO A 218 9.89 16.75 7.78
CA PRO A 218 8.48 17.01 8.07
C PRO A 218 7.51 16.28 7.13
N LEU A 219 7.79 16.25 5.83
CA LEU A 219 6.96 15.55 4.85
C LEU A 219 6.88 14.04 5.14
N ILE A 220 8.03 13.42 5.41
CA ILE A 220 8.15 11.98 5.70
C ILE A 220 7.48 11.66 7.04
N VAL A 221 7.66 12.50 8.07
CA VAL A 221 7.01 12.31 9.38
C VAL A 221 5.50 12.39 9.27
N VAL A 222 4.97 13.44 8.65
CA VAL A 222 3.53 13.62 8.51
C VAL A 222 2.95 12.54 7.59
N GLY A 223 3.62 12.24 6.47
CA GLY A 223 3.23 11.14 5.58
C GLY A 223 3.15 9.81 6.35
N PHE A 224 4.21 9.42 7.05
CA PHE A 224 4.24 8.20 7.85
C PHE A 224 3.14 8.17 8.91
N ALA A 225 2.96 9.27 9.67
CA ALA A 225 1.92 9.36 10.70
C ALA A 225 0.51 9.20 10.10
N LEU A 226 0.24 9.77 8.93
CA LEU A 226 -1.04 9.60 8.23
C LEU A 226 -1.26 8.16 7.76
N GLY A 227 -0.21 7.45 7.34
CA GLY A 227 -0.29 6.02 6.98
C GLY A 227 -0.64 5.16 8.19
N VAL A 228 0.01 5.40 9.34
CA VAL A 228 -0.33 4.73 10.61
C VAL A 228 -1.76 5.06 11.03
N GLN A 229 -2.15 6.33 10.96
CA GLN A 229 -3.50 6.77 11.32
C GLN A 229 -4.56 6.17 10.39
N SER A 230 -4.29 6.01 9.09
CA SER A 230 -5.25 5.38 8.18
C SER A 230 -5.48 3.91 8.49
N VAL A 231 -4.46 3.19 8.96
CA VAL A 231 -4.61 1.80 9.42
C VAL A 231 -5.49 1.75 10.67
N THR A 232 -5.22 2.60 11.65
CA THR A 232 -6.05 2.70 12.87
C THR A 232 -7.49 3.11 12.56
N SER A 233 -7.70 4.08 11.67
CA SER A 233 -9.02 4.58 11.29
C SER A 233 -9.79 3.66 10.36
N SER A 234 -9.14 2.65 9.77
CA SER A 234 -9.78 1.59 8.99
C SER A 234 -9.89 0.27 9.76
N GLU A 235 -9.55 0.27 11.06
CA GLU A 235 -9.56 -0.90 11.95
C GLU A 235 -8.79 -2.11 11.40
N SER A 236 -7.82 -1.83 10.54
CA SER A 236 -6.92 -2.81 9.95
C SER A 236 -5.77 -3.14 10.89
N LEU A 237 -5.15 -4.31 10.70
CA LEU A 237 -3.98 -4.69 11.47
C LEU A 237 -2.77 -3.84 11.08
N HIS A 238 -1.92 -3.55 12.05
CA HIS A 238 -0.63 -2.92 11.81
C HIS A 238 0.40 -4.00 11.45
N LEU A 239 1.29 -3.70 10.50
CA LEU A 239 2.43 -4.56 10.12
C LEU A 239 2.05 -5.97 9.61
N ASP A 240 0.85 -6.14 9.06
CA ASP A 240 0.32 -7.39 8.52
C ASP A 240 0.64 -7.62 7.03
N ASP A 241 1.24 -6.64 6.35
CA ASP A 241 1.71 -6.75 4.97
C ASP A 241 3.11 -6.13 4.75
N ASP A 242 3.67 -6.43 3.58
CA ASP A 242 4.99 -5.97 3.16
C ASP A 242 5.10 -4.44 3.07
N HIS A 243 4.07 -3.73 2.63
CA HIS A 243 4.11 -2.27 2.49
C HIS A 243 4.21 -1.60 3.87
N LYS A 244 3.41 -2.04 4.83
CA LYS A 244 3.45 -1.55 6.21
C LYS A 244 4.78 -1.88 6.89
N GLN A 245 5.26 -3.12 6.78
CA GLN A 245 6.51 -3.57 7.41
C GLN A 245 7.73 -2.81 6.88
N TRP A 246 7.90 -2.78 5.56
CA TRP A 246 9.01 -2.07 4.93
C TRP A 246 8.86 -0.55 5.03
N GLY A 247 7.62 -0.02 5.07
CA GLY A 247 7.37 1.39 5.34
C GLY A 247 7.96 1.84 6.68
N VAL A 248 7.75 1.06 7.76
CA VAL A 248 8.41 1.30 9.05
C VAL A 248 9.93 1.16 8.94
N ALA A 249 10.42 0.11 8.28
CA ALA A 249 11.86 -0.10 8.13
C ALA A 249 12.54 1.09 7.42
N ILE A 250 12.00 1.56 6.29
CA ILE A 250 12.55 2.71 5.56
C ILE A 250 12.45 4.00 6.37
N PHE A 251 11.37 4.20 7.12
CA PHE A 251 11.24 5.36 8.01
C PHE A 251 12.37 5.38 9.05
N VAL A 252 12.70 4.25 9.66
CA VAL A 252 13.83 4.13 10.60
C VAL A 252 15.17 4.34 9.87
N LEU A 253 15.37 3.71 8.70
CA LEU A 253 16.60 3.85 7.90
C LEU A 253 16.86 5.31 7.49
N TYR A 254 15.81 6.07 7.18
CA TYR A 254 15.90 7.51 6.89
C TYR A 254 16.51 8.29 8.05
N TRP A 255 16.03 8.08 9.28
CA TRP A 255 16.58 8.73 10.46
C TRP A 255 18.01 8.31 10.78
N VAL A 256 18.33 7.01 10.61
CA VAL A 256 19.71 6.51 10.73
C VAL A 256 20.62 7.21 9.72
N GLN A 257 20.17 7.40 8.49
CA GLN A 257 20.93 8.10 7.46
C GLN A 257 21.13 9.60 7.76
N CYS A 258 20.11 10.28 8.29
CA CYS A 258 20.22 11.66 8.75
C CYS A 258 21.21 11.78 9.92
N ALA A 259 21.11 10.90 10.92
CA ALA A 259 22.01 10.84 12.07
C ALA A 259 23.46 10.56 11.64
N LEU A 260 23.66 9.65 10.68
CA LEU A 260 24.97 9.39 10.09
C LEU A 260 25.53 10.61 9.37
N GLY A 261 24.71 11.34 8.61
CA GLY A 261 25.11 12.58 7.94
C GLY A 261 25.56 13.66 8.95
N ALA A 262 24.78 13.82 10.01
CA ALA A 262 25.08 14.66 11.17
C ALA A 262 26.40 14.26 11.85
N PHE A 263 26.56 12.98 12.19
CA PHE A 263 27.76 12.44 12.80
C PHE A 263 29.00 12.71 11.95
N ILE A 264 28.94 12.45 10.64
CA ILE A 264 30.05 12.73 9.71
C ILE A 264 30.35 14.23 9.65
N HIS A 265 29.34 15.09 9.81
CA HIS A 265 29.53 16.54 9.82
C HIS A 265 30.28 17.00 11.07
N TRP A 266 29.89 16.57 12.26
CA TRP A 266 30.46 17.03 13.53
C TRP A 266 31.70 16.24 14.00
N VAL A 267 31.82 14.97 13.62
CA VAL A 267 32.93 14.09 14.04
C VAL A 267 33.89 13.87 12.88
N LYS A 268 34.99 14.64 12.87
CA LYS A 268 36.05 14.56 11.85
C LYS A 268 37.24 13.73 12.34
N PRO A 269 37.72 12.73 11.58
CA PRO A 269 38.92 11.99 11.94
C PRO A 269 40.16 12.89 11.92
N LYS A 270 40.94 12.89 13.01
CA LYS A 270 42.11 13.77 13.19
C LYS A 270 43.29 13.46 12.25
N ARG A 271 43.40 12.22 11.75
CA ARG A 271 44.52 11.75 10.92
C ARG A 271 44.07 10.89 9.74
N SER A 272 43.18 11.43 8.90
CA SER A 272 42.72 10.70 7.71
C SER A 272 43.73 10.82 6.57
N THR A 273 44.22 9.71 6.01
CA THR A 273 45.10 9.68 4.82
C THR A 273 44.33 9.97 3.53
N GLY A 274 43.02 9.70 3.51
CA GLY A 274 42.11 9.97 2.39
C GLY A 274 40.73 10.47 2.85
N ARG A 275 39.71 10.26 2.01
CA ARG A 275 38.32 10.51 2.40
C ARG A 275 37.87 9.41 3.39
N PRO A 276 37.30 9.75 4.56
CA PRO A 276 36.92 8.74 5.55
C PRO A 276 35.90 7.72 5.01
N LEU A 277 36.01 6.45 5.41
CA LEU A 277 35.13 5.36 4.98
C LEU A 277 33.64 5.65 5.25
N GLN A 278 33.33 6.28 6.38
CA GLN A 278 31.98 6.73 6.74
C GLN A 278 31.31 7.59 5.65
N ASN A 279 32.08 8.39 4.89
CA ASN A 279 31.52 9.22 3.82
C ASN A 279 31.10 8.39 2.59
N TYR A 280 31.81 7.29 2.30
CA TYR A 280 31.42 6.36 1.24
C TYR A 280 30.22 5.54 1.67
N PHE A 281 30.24 5.03 2.90
CA PHE A 281 29.11 4.32 3.48
C PHE A 281 27.84 5.17 3.46
N HIS A 282 27.89 6.42 3.95
CA HIS A 282 26.74 7.33 3.90
C HIS A 282 26.20 7.55 2.47
N ALA A 283 27.06 7.65 1.47
CA ALA A 283 26.62 7.83 0.09
C ALA A 283 25.92 6.57 -0.45
N VAL A 284 26.52 5.38 -0.26
CA VAL A 284 25.97 4.11 -0.74
C VAL A 284 24.67 3.76 0.00
N PHE A 285 24.67 3.90 1.33
CA PHE A 285 23.51 3.65 2.17
C PHE A 285 22.34 4.59 1.83
N GLY A 286 22.60 5.87 1.55
CA GLY A 286 21.59 6.80 1.08
C GLY A 286 20.99 6.43 -0.28
N LEU A 287 21.81 5.96 -1.23
CA LEU A 287 21.31 5.46 -2.51
C LEU A 287 20.45 4.20 -2.36
N PHE A 288 20.85 3.30 -1.47
CA PHE A 288 20.08 2.12 -1.13
C PHE A 288 18.68 2.48 -0.58
N ILE A 289 18.60 3.44 0.34
CA ILE A 289 17.32 3.94 0.88
C ILE A 289 16.45 4.52 -0.23
N ILE A 290 17.03 5.32 -1.15
CA ILE A 290 16.29 5.85 -2.31
C ILE A 290 15.75 4.72 -3.19
N ALA A 291 16.54 3.68 -3.45
CA ALA A 291 16.09 2.53 -4.24
C ALA A 291 14.94 1.77 -3.55
N LEU A 292 15.03 1.53 -2.24
CA LEU A 292 13.94 0.96 -1.46
C LEU A 292 12.68 1.83 -1.48
N ALA A 293 12.84 3.15 -1.49
CA ALA A 293 11.70 4.06 -1.58
C ALA A 293 10.98 3.97 -2.93
N PHE A 294 11.69 3.78 -4.04
CA PHE A 294 11.06 3.51 -5.34
C PHE A 294 10.24 2.22 -5.30
N TYR A 295 10.77 1.16 -4.70
CA TYR A 295 10.05 -0.10 -4.49
C TYR A 295 8.80 0.11 -3.64
N GLN A 296 8.91 0.83 -2.51
CA GLN A 296 7.77 1.07 -1.62
C GLN A 296 6.68 1.95 -2.23
N VAL A 297 7.04 2.97 -3.00
CA VAL A 297 6.02 3.73 -3.73
C VAL A 297 5.33 2.85 -4.76
N ARG A 298 6.08 1.98 -5.47
CA ARG A 298 5.52 1.08 -6.47
C ARG A 298 4.48 0.14 -5.87
N THR A 299 4.83 -0.54 -4.77
CA THR A 299 3.88 -1.43 -4.07
C THR A 299 2.71 -0.64 -3.47
N GLY A 300 2.95 0.57 -2.97
CA GLY A 300 1.92 1.44 -2.42
C GLY A 300 0.79 1.73 -3.42
N TYR A 301 1.10 2.17 -4.64
CA TYR A 301 0.04 2.52 -5.60
C TYR A 301 -0.48 1.35 -6.45
N LYS A 302 0.31 0.27 -6.64
CA LYS A 302 -0.13 -0.90 -7.44
C LYS A 302 -0.83 -1.98 -6.62
N THR A 303 -0.54 -2.06 -5.33
CA THR A 303 -0.98 -3.18 -4.48
C THR A 303 -1.72 -2.66 -3.27
N GLU A 304 -1.11 -1.75 -2.49
CA GLU A 304 -1.75 -1.27 -1.26
C GLU A 304 -3.01 -0.44 -1.56
N TRP A 305 -2.95 0.45 -2.55
CA TRP A 305 -4.10 1.28 -2.93
C TRP A 305 -5.36 0.46 -3.26
N PRO A 306 -5.35 -0.48 -4.23
CA PRO A 306 -6.54 -1.24 -4.54
C PRO A 306 -7.00 -2.12 -3.38
N ASN A 307 -6.06 -2.74 -2.66
CA ASN A 307 -6.38 -3.61 -1.53
C ASN A 307 -7.02 -2.84 -0.37
N THR A 308 -6.48 -1.68 0.00
CA THR A 308 -6.95 -0.92 1.18
C THR A 308 -8.17 -0.06 0.92
N THR A 309 -8.42 0.33 -0.34
CA THR A 309 -9.52 1.24 -0.66
C THR A 309 -10.68 0.56 -1.40
N GLY A 310 -10.47 -0.66 -1.91
CA GLY A 310 -11.42 -1.33 -2.80
C GLY A 310 -11.61 -0.60 -4.13
N ARG A 311 -10.79 0.43 -4.41
CA ARG A 311 -10.84 1.19 -5.66
C ARG A 311 -9.96 0.50 -6.68
N GLY A 312 -10.37 0.51 -7.95
CA GLY A 312 -9.54 -0.04 -9.03
C GLY A 312 -8.17 0.66 -9.14
N ASP A 313 -7.35 0.11 -10.04
CA ASP A 313 -6.00 0.61 -10.33
C ASP A 313 -5.95 2.13 -10.56
N ILE A 314 -4.88 2.75 -10.06
CA ILE A 314 -4.56 4.13 -10.40
C ILE A 314 -4.32 4.24 -11.91
N ALA A 315 -4.68 5.39 -12.50
CA ALA A 315 -4.47 5.67 -13.90
C ALA A 315 -3.05 5.31 -14.37
N LYS A 316 -2.95 4.73 -15.56
CA LYS A 316 -1.68 4.30 -16.20
C LYS A 316 -0.59 5.39 -16.24
N GLY A 317 -0.96 6.67 -16.13
CA GLY A 317 -0.02 7.78 -16.00
C GLY A 317 0.94 7.65 -14.81
N ALA A 318 0.47 7.10 -13.67
CA ALA A 318 1.33 6.87 -12.50
C ALA A 318 2.46 5.87 -12.82
N ASP A 319 2.16 4.80 -13.56
CA ASP A 319 3.16 3.82 -14.01
C ASP A 319 4.20 4.47 -14.93
N ILE A 320 3.76 5.28 -15.89
CA ILE A 320 4.64 5.96 -16.84
C ILE A 320 5.61 6.89 -16.09
N ILE A 321 5.08 7.71 -15.18
CA ILE A 321 5.89 8.64 -14.38
C ILE A 321 6.90 7.87 -13.53
N TRP A 322 6.47 6.80 -12.86
CA TRP A 322 7.35 5.98 -12.04
C TRP A 322 8.49 5.35 -12.86
N TYR A 323 8.20 4.79 -14.04
CA TYR A 323 9.23 4.21 -14.92
C TYR A 323 10.22 5.25 -15.43
N ILE A 324 9.74 6.42 -15.84
CA ILE A 324 10.63 7.51 -16.25
C ILE A 324 11.55 7.88 -15.08
N TRP A 325 11.00 8.01 -13.88
CA TRP A 325 11.74 8.50 -12.73
C TRP A 325 12.75 7.49 -12.16
N VAL A 326 12.39 6.21 -12.08
CA VAL A 326 13.28 5.13 -11.60
C VAL A 326 14.48 4.92 -12.54
N VAL A 327 14.37 5.29 -13.82
CA VAL A 327 15.48 5.26 -14.78
C VAL A 327 16.25 6.57 -14.79
N ALA A 328 15.56 7.71 -14.81
CA ALA A 328 16.18 9.03 -14.91
C ALA A 328 17.07 9.35 -13.70
N VAL A 329 16.61 9.06 -12.47
CA VAL A 329 17.36 9.39 -11.25
C VAL A 329 18.73 8.68 -11.20
N PRO A 330 18.84 7.35 -11.38
CA PRO A 330 20.12 6.67 -11.46
C PRO A 330 21.01 7.19 -12.60
N LEU A 331 20.46 7.43 -13.80
CA LEU A 331 21.24 7.95 -14.93
C LEU A 331 21.83 9.33 -14.64
N LEU A 332 21.04 10.24 -14.05
CA LEU A 332 21.51 11.56 -13.62
C LEU A 332 22.58 11.42 -12.54
N TYR A 333 22.41 10.51 -11.58
CA TYR A 333 23.41 10.29 -10.55
C TYR A 333 24.74 9.79 -11.13
N LEU A 334 24.68 8.82 -12.05
CA LEU A 334 25.84 8.27 -12.76
C LEU A 334 26.52 9.32 -13.63
N ALA A 335 25.76 10.13 -14.38
CA ALA A 335 26.31 11.23 -15.16
C ALA A 335 27.07 12.23 -14.28
N GLY A 336 26.57 12.52 -13.08
CA GLY A 336 27.25 13.36 -12.09
C GLY A 336 28.61 12.81 -11.60
N LEU A 337 28.88 11.50 -11.76
CA LEU A 337 30.20 10.93 -11.44
C LEU A 337 31.31 11.44 -12.36
N ALA A 338 30.99 12.00 -13.53
CA ALA A 338 31.98 12.63 -14.40
C ALA A 338 32.75 13.76 -13.70
N PHE A 339 32.16 14.43 -12.70
CA PHE A 339 32.80 15.49 -11.93
C PHE A 339 33.73 14.97 -10.82
N LEU A 340 33.72 13.66 -10.51
CA LEU A 340 34.43 13.09 -9.37
C LEU A 340 35.96 13.27 -9.48
N ARG A 341 36.51 13.14 -10.69
CA ARG A 341 37.96 13.35 -10.92
C ARG A 341 38.39 14.78 -10.58
N LYS A 342 37.57 15.77 -10.97
CA LYS A 342 37.81 17.19 -10.65
C LYS A 342 37.70 17.42 -9.15
N GLN A 343 36.66 16.87 -8.53
CA GLN A 343 36.42 16.98 -7.09
C GLN A 343 37.60 16.41 -6.28
N TYR A 344 38.10 15.21 -6.61
CA TYR A 344 39.23 14.61 -5.89
C TYR A 344 40.55 15.37 -6.07
N ARG A 345 40.80 15.95 -7.25
CA ARG A 345 41.95 16.85 -7.45
C ARG A 345 41.88 18.08 -6.54
N GLN A 346 40.70 18.69 -6.42
CA GLN A 346 40.49 19.85 -5.54
C GLN A 346 40.64 19.48 -4.06
N GLU A 347 40.09 18.34 -3.62
CA GLU A 347 40.22 17.84 -2.24
C GLU A 347 41.69 17.55 -1.88
N ALA A 348 42.46 16.94 -2.80
CA ALA A 348 43.89 16.69 -2.61
C ALA A 348 44.71 17.99 -2.52
N ALA A 349 44.45 18.96 -3.40
CA ALA A 349 45.13 20.25 -3.39
C ALA A 349 44.83 21.07 -2.11
N ALA A 350 43.58 21.07 -1.65
CA ALA A 350 43.19 21.74 -0.40
C ALA A 350 43.93 21.15 0.81
N LYS A 351 44.02 19.82 0.89
CA LYS A 351 44.74 19.12 1.96
C LYS A 351 46.23 19.44 1.97
N GLY A 352 46.87 19.46 0.80
CA GLY A 352 48.28 19.86 0.66
C GLY A 352 48.53 21.26 1.21
N ARG A 353 47.65 22.21 0.91
CA ARG A 353 47.73 23.59 1.42
C ARG A 353 47.56 23.65 2.94
N THR A 354 46.62 22.92 3.52
CA THR A 354 46.42 22.88 4.99
C THR A 354 47.64 22.30 5.70
N ASN A 355 48.22 21.22 5.18
CA ASN A 355 49.42 20.62 5.76
C ASN A 355 50.62 21.58 5.71
N HIS A 356 50.78 22.33 4.62
CA HIS A 356 51.84 23.33 4.49
C HIS A 356 51.68 24.47 5.50
N LEU A 357 50.47 25.03 5.64
CA LEU A 357 50.19 26.10 6.60
C LEU A 357 50.40 25.65 8.05
N GLN A 358 50.03 24.40 8.38
CA GLN A 358 50.31 23.85 9.71
C GLN A 358 51.81 23.72 9.97
N TYR A 359 52.57 23.27 8.96
CA TYR A 359 54.02 23.14 9.06
C TYR A 359 54.72 24.51 9.24
N GLU A 360 54.30 25.53 8.49
CA GLU A 360 54.82 26.91 8.67
C GLU A 360 54.50 27.47 10.05
N PHE A 361 53.26 27.25 10.54
CA PHE A 361 52.86 27.66 11.88
C PHE A 361 53.73 26.99 12.96
N ASP A 362 53.87 25.66 12.89
CA ASP A 362 54.66 24.89 13.86
C ASP A 362 56.15 25.32 13.82
N MET A 363 56.73 25.58 12.64
CA MET A 363 58.10 26.11 12.52
C MET A 363 58.26 27.50 13.15
N SER A 364 57.30 28.40 12.94
CA SER A 364 57.34 29.75 13.50
C SER A 364 57.21 29.77 15.02
N ASP A 365 56.36 28.90 15.57
CA ASP A 365 56.17 28.75 17.02
C ASP A 365 57.42 28.15 17.69
N VAL A 366 58.10 27.22 17.01
CA VAL A 366 59.40 26.71 17.45
C VAL A 366 60.45 27.81 17.48
N GLN A 367 60.58 28.62 16.42
CA GLN A 367 61.52 29.74 16.39
C GLN A 367 61.23 30.78 17.50
N HIS A 368 59.96 31.08 17.76
CA HIS A 368 59.58 32.04 18.79
C HIS A 368 59.90 31.55 20.21
N ARG A 369 59.89 30.23 20.44
CA ARG A 369 60.30 29.61 21.72
C ARG A 369 61.81 29.55 21.94
N TYR A 370 62.64 29.71 20.90
CA TYR A 370 64.10 29.72 21.02
C TYR A 370 64.71 31.13 21.14
N HIS A 371 63.90 32.18 20.93
CA HIS A 371 64.35 33.59 20.99
C HIS A 371 63.81 34.38 22.18
N ASN A 372 62.99 33.74 23.02
CA ASN A 372 62.65 34.18 24.38
C ASN A 372 63.25 33.19 25.38
#